data_AF-A0A2V8CMR8-F1
#
_entry.id   AF-A0A2V8CMR8-F1
#
_cell.length_a   1.000
_cell.length_b   1.000
_cell.length_c   1.000
_cell.angle_alpha   90.00
_cell.angle_beta   90.00
_cell.angle_gamma   90.00
#
_symmetry.space_group_name_H-M   'P 1'
#
loop_
_entity.id
_entity.type
_entity.pdbx_description
1 polymer ?
#
loop_
_entity_poly.entity_id
_entity_poly.type
_entity_poly.pdbx_seq_one_letter_code
_entity_poly.pdbx_strand_id
1 'polypeptide(L)'
;MILQFRTYNPAMDPDRLSAVCRTHGVRLLLQFGSTVSNRAHAASDTDLAVLLERRPASLDAYADLSGDFQALLPGREVDLALINGADPLFLKRITENCRLLYGPMRALQELKIYAFKRYQDHRRFLAMERNYVRDKIRALAR
;
A
#
# COMPACT_ATOMS: atom_id res chain seq x y z
N MET A 1 -3.73 26.63 -15.97
CA MET A 1 -4.48 25.46 -16.44
C MET A 1 -3.75 24.19 -16.00
N ILE A 2 -4.08 23.66 -14.82
CA ILE A 2 -3.67 22.31 -14.39
C ILE A 2 -4.91 21.69 -13.76
N LEU A 3 -5.44 20.67 -14.44
CA LEU A 3 -6.64 19.94 -14.02
C LEU A 3 -6.41 19.30 -12.65
N GLN A 4 -7.21 19.72 -11.67
CA GLN A 4 -7.41 18.98 -10.43
C GLN A 4 -8.05 17.63 -10.77
N PHE A 5 -7.29 16.54 -10.67
CA PHE A 5 -7.87 15.20 -10.59
C PHE A 5 -8.50 15.03 -9.21
N ARG A 6 -9.72 15.58 -9.06
CA ARG A 6 -10.66 15.27 -8.00
C ARG A 6 -11.10 13.81 -8.16
N THR A 7 -10.35 12.92 -7.55
CA THR A 7 -11.00 11.93 -6.70
C THR A 7 -10.40 12.17 -5.33
N TYR A 8 -11.09 12.88 -4.45
CA TYR A 8 -10.68 13.06 -3.06
C TYR A 8 -11.60 12.25 -2.16
N ASN A 9 -11.02 11.46 -1.25
CA ASN A 9 -11.76 10.89 -0.13
C ASN A 9 -11.90 12.05 0.87
N PRO A 10 -13.11 12.51 1.25
CA PRO A 10 -13.30 13.72 2.08
C PRO A 10 -12.74 13.62 3.51
N ALA A 11 -12.03 12.54 3.85
CA ALA A 11 -11.58 12.23 5.20
C ALA A 11 -10.17 12.76 5.55
N MET A 12 -9.35 13.19 4.59
CA MET A 12 -7.98 13.69 4.86
C MET A 12 -7.76 15.10 4.34
N ASP A 13 -7.12 15.92 5.18
CA ASP A 13 -6.63 17.25 4.82
C ASP A 13 -5.45 17.12 3.82
N PRO A 14 -5.58 17.64 2.58
CA PRO A 14 -4.55 17.56 1.55
C PRO A 14 -3.20 18.15 1.94
N ASP A 15 -3.20 19.24 2.69
CA ASP A 15 -1.99 19.99 3.00
C ASP A 15 -1.20 19.28 4.10
N ARG A 16 -1.91 18.77 5.12
CA ARG A 16 -1.34 17.92 6.16
C ARG A 16 -0.78 16.61 5.60
N LEU A 17 -1.53 15.95 4.72
CA LEU A 17 -1.07 14.74 4.04
C LEU A 17 0.24 15.00 3.27
N SER A 18 0.26 16.09 2.49
CA SER A 18 1.44 16.47 1.71
C SER A 18 2.63 16.82 2.59
N ALA A 19 2.40 17.44 3.75
CA ALA A 19 3.44 17.74 4.73
C ALA A 19 4.06 16.46 5.30
N VAL A 20 3.24 15.54 5.82
CA VAL A 20 3.70 14.24 6.35
C VAL A 20 4.46 13.46 5.27
N CYS A 21 3.93 13.41 4.04
CA CYS A 21 4.59 12.73 2.93
C CYS A 21 5.99 13.31 2.63
N ARG A 22 6.15 14.65 2.68
CA ARG A 22 7.46 15.28 2.48
C ARG A 22 8.41 15.02 3.64
N THR A 23 7.95 15.13 4.89
CA THR A 23 8.76 14.88 6.10
C THR A 23 9.43 13.51 6.06
N HIS A 24 8.68 12.49 5.65
CA HIS A 24 9.16 11.10 5.61
C HIS A 24 9.80 10.69 4.28
N GLY A 25 9.90 11.58 3.29
CA GLY A 25 10.46 11.24 1.98
C GLY A 25 9.62 10.21 1.22
N VAL A 26 8.29 10.34 1.27
CA VAL A 26 7.36 9.49 0.53
C VAL A 26 7.43 9.80 -0.97
N ARG A 27 7.73 8.79 -1.78
CA ARG A 27 7.68 8.85 -3.25
C ARG A 27 6.29 8.56 -3.80
N LEU A 28 5.59 7.58 -3.23
CA LEU A 28 4.21 7.24 -3.57
C LEU A 28 3.44 6.88 -2.30
N LEU A 29 2.21 7.37 -2.21
CA LEU A 29 1.21 6.89 -1.27
C LEU A 29 0.00 6.40 -2.04
N LEU A 30 -0.41 5.18 -1.77
CA LEU A 30 -1.55 4.53 -2.40
C LEU A 30 -2.53 4.07 -1.33
N GLN A 31 -3.82 4.25 -1.58
CA GLN A 31 -4.85 3.49 -0.87
C GLN A 31 -5.08 2.18 -1.63
N PHE A 32 -5.12 1.05 -0.93
CA PHE A 32 -5.43 -0.25 -1.52
C PHE A 32 -6.48 -0.99 -0.68
N GLY A 33 -6.68 -2.28 -0.94
CA GLY A 33 -7.60 -3.11 -0.16
C GLY A 33 -9.05 -3.04 -0.63
N SER A 34 -9.94 -3.71 0.13
CA SER A 34 -11.36 -3.86 -0.19
C SER A 34 -12.13 -2.54 -0.30
N THR A 35 -11.55 -1.44 0.22
CA THR A 35 -12.13 -0.10 0.26
C THR A 35 -11.96 0.67 -1.05
N VAL A 36 -11.20 0.16 -2.03
CA VAL A 36 -11.09 0.77 -3.36
C VAL A 36 -12.37 0.56 -4.20
N SER A 37 -13.18 -0.45 -3.86
CA SER A 37 -14.47 -0.77 -4.47
C SER A 37 -15.66 -0.23 -3.65
N ASN A 38 -15.81 1.09 -3.60
CA ASN A 38 -17.09 1.80 -3.41
C ASN A 38 -18.16 1.27 -2.41
N ARG A 39 -17.80 1.02 -1.15
CA ARG A 39 -18.72 1.15 0.01
C ARG A 39 -17.95 1.64 1.22
N ALA A 40 -17.94 2.95 1.43
CA ALA A 40 -17.45 3.56 2.65
C ALA A 40 -18.37 3.16 3.82
N HIS A 41 -18.14 1.99 4.40
CA HIS A 41 -18.61 1.72 5.75
C HIS A 41 -17.78 2.58 6.71
N ALA A 42 -18.45 3.30 7.61
CA ALA A 42 -17.87 4.29 8.52
C ALA A 42 -16.85 3.71 9.52
N ALA A 43 -16.63 2.39 9.53
CA ALA A 43 -15.75 1.67 10.42
C ALA A 43 -14.65 0.86 9.68
N SER A 44 -14.44 1.07 8.37
CA SER A 44 -13.43 0.31 7.63
C SER A 44 -12.03 0.82 7.94
N ASP A 45 -11.14 -0.11 8.31
CA ASP A 45 -9.69 0.05 8.32
C ASP A 45 -9.24 0.60 6.96
N THR A 46 -8.25 1.49 7.00
CA THR A 46 -7.70 2.15 5.81
C THR A 46 -6.32 1.58 5.50
N ASP A 47 -6.26 0.72 4.47
CA ASP A 47 -5.00 0.16 3.97
C ASP A 47 -4.24 1.19 3.13
N LEU A 48 -3.06 1.58 3.61
CA LEU A 48 -2.17 2.53 2.94
C LEU A 48 -0.85 1.87 2.57
N ALA A 49 -0.48 1.93 1.29
CA ALA A 49 0.80 1.46 0.80
C ALA A 49 1.71 2.66 0.58
N VAL A 50 2.87 2.65 1.24
CA VAL A 50 3.87 3.72 1.19
C VAL A 50 5.16 3.25 0.53
N LEU A 51 5.58 3.95 -0.52
CA LEU A 51 6.90 3.82 -1.11
C LEU A 51 7.73 5.03 -0.71
N LEU A 52 8.77 4.81 0.06
CA LEU A 52 9.71 5.85 0.47
C LEU A 52 10.88 5.95 -0.53
N GLU A 53 11.51 7.11 -0.60
CA GLU A 53 12.80 7.25 -1.31
C GLU A 53 13.89 6.38 -0.69
N ARG A 54 13.89 6.27 0.64
CA ARG A 54 14.80 5.43 1.43
C ARG A 54 14.00 4.71 2.50
N ARG A 55 14.33 3.45 2.78
CA ARG A 55 13.68 2.72 3.87
C ARG A 55 13.99 3.38 5.23
N PRO A 56 13.10 3.23 6.22
CA PRO A 56 13.39 3.67 7.58
C PRO A 56 14.67 3.00 8.07
N ALA A 57 15.53 3.78 8.72
CA ALA A 57 16.82 3.29 9.22
C ALA A 57 16.69 2.48 10.52
N SER A 58 15.57 2.61 11.22
CA SER A 58 15.28 1.96 12.49
C SER A 58 13.79 1.62 12.62
N LEU A 59 13.46 0.80 13.63
CA LEU A 59 12.07 0.52 14.01
C LEU A 59 11.37 1.80 14.49
N ASP A 60 12.05 2.64 15.26
CA ASP A 60 11.51 3.91 15.76
C ASP A 60 11.10 4.83 14.60
N ALA A 61 11.95 4.94 13.57
CA ALA A 61 11.60 5.74 12.39
C ALA A 61 10.38 5.18 11.63
N TYR A 62 10.16 3.86 11.66
CA TYR A 62 8.96 3.26 11.10
C TYR A 62 7.72 3.48 12.01
N ALA A 63 7.91 3.47 13.33
CA ALA A 63 6.85 3.78 14.29
C ALA A 63 6.41 5.25 14.18
N ASP A 64 7.35 6.19 14.04
CA ASP A 64 7.07 7.61 13.81
C ASP A 64 6.29 7.82 12.51
N LEU A 65 6.73 7.19 11.42
CA LEU A 65 6.01 7.18 10.14
C LEU A 65 4.57 6.69 10.31
N SER A 66 4.40 5.54 10.98
CA SER A 66 3.08 4.93 11.19
C SER A 66 2.19 5.81 12.07
N GLY A 67 2.75 6.39 13.13
CA GLY A 67 2.07 7.32 14.03
C GLY A 67 1.58 8.58 13.34
N ASP A 68 2.41 9.18 12.47
CA ASP A 68 2.02 10.37 11.71
C ASP A 68 0.89 10.06 10.71
N PHE A 69 0.94 8.92 10.03
CA PHE A 69 -0.16 8.49 9.15
C PHE A 69 -1.44 8.17 9.93
N GLN A 70 -1.33 7.56 11.11
CA GLN A 70 -2.46 7.31 12.00
C GLN A 70 -3.09 8.61 12.51
N ALA A 71 -2.29 9.64 12.78
CA ALA A 71 -2.76 10.95 13.22
C ALA A 71 -3.52 11.74 12.13
N LEU A 72 -3.26 11.44 10.84
CA LEU A 72 -3.98 12.05 9.73
C LEU A 72 -5.44 11.56 9.58
N LEU A 73 -5.77 10.40 10.16
CA LEU A 73 -7.07 9.74 10.06
C LEU A 73 -7.62 9.44 11.48
N PRO A 74 -7.93 10.46 12.29
CA PRO A 74 -8.42 10.25 13.64
C PRO A 74 -9.74 9.46 13.64
N GLY A 75 -9.83 8.45 14.50
CA GLY A 75 -11.02 7.60 14.63
C GLY A 75 -11.13 6.48 13.59
N ARG A 76 -10.07 6.21 12.81
CA ARG A 76 -9.95 5.05 11.92
C ARG A 76 -8.63 4.35 12.14
N GLU A 77 -8.59 3.03 12.04
CA GLU A 77 -7.33 2.28 12.04
C GLU A 77 -6.65 2.39 10.67
N VAL A 78 -5.33 2.64 10.69
CA VAL A 78 -4.50 2.74 9.49
C VAL A 78 -3.52 1.57 9.46
N ASP A 79 -3.66 0.69 8.47
CA ASP A 79 -2.66 -0.35 8.19
C ASP A 79 -1.67 0.19 7.14
N LEU A 80 -0.42 0.44 7.59
CA LEU A 80 0.62 1.03 6.75
C LEU A 80 1.59 -0.03 6.22
N ALA A 81 1.42 -0.37 4.94
CA ALA A 81 2.30 -1.27 4.22
C ALA A 81 3.51 -0.54 3.60
N LEU A 82 4.71 -0.83 4.09
CA LEU A 82 5.96 -0.33 3.49
C LEU A 82 6.36 -1.16 2.24
N ILE A 83 6.15 -0.61 1.05
CA ILE A 83 6.32 -1.36 -0.20
C ILE A 83 7.71 -1.32 -0.82
N ASN A 84 8.68 -0.63 -0.19
CA ASN A 84 10.09 -0.65 -0.60
C ASN A 84 10.70 -2.06 -0.68
N GLY A 85 10.09 -3.03 0.00
CA GLY A 85 10.54 -4.43 0.08
C GLY A 85 9.45 -5.47 0.01
N ALA A 86 8.24 -5.08 -0.38
CA ALA A 86 7.11 -5.99 -0.41
C ALA A 86 7.41 -7.20 -1.31
N ASP A 87 6.89 -8.36 -0.91
CA ASP A 87 6.99 -9.56 -1.72
C ASP A 87 6.21 -9.38 -3.04
N PRO A 88 6.57 -10.15 -4.09
CA PRO A 88 5.98 -9.99 -5.41
C PRO A 88 4.46 -10.19 -5.44
N LEU A 89 3.91 -11.09 -4.61
CA LEU A 89 2.48 -11.37 -4.58
C LEU A 89 1.72 -10.21 -3.93
N PHE A 90 2.20 -9.71 -2.80
CA PHE A 90 1.57 -8.58 -2.11
C PHE A 90 1.63 -7.31 -2.94
N LEU A 91 2.79 -7.00 -3.53
CA LEU A 91 2.95 -5.83 -4.40
C LEU A 91 2.02 -5.90 -5.62
N LYS A 92 1.87 -7.09 -6.22
CA LYS A 92 0.91 -7.34 -7.30
C LYS A 92 -0.52 -7.05 -6.83
N ARG A 93 -0.95 -7.54 -5.66
CA ARG A 93 -2.30 -7.27 -5.14
C ARG A 93 -2.56 -5.78 -4.92
N ILE A 94 -1.60 -5.06 -4.32
CA ILE A 94 -1.70 -3.60 -4.10
C ILE A 94 -1.91 -2.90 -5.44
N THR A 95 -1.04 -3.19 -6.41
CA THR A 95 -1.03 -2.48 -7.70
C THR A 95 -2.21 -2.82 -8.64
N GLU A 96 -2.91 -3.93 -8.41
CA GLU A 96 -4.12 -4.29 -9.15
C GLU A 96 -5.30 -3.35 -8.85
N ASN A 97 -5.54 -3.11 -7.56
CA ASN A 97 -6.65 -2.28 -7.09
C ASN A 97 -6.11 -1.25 -6.09
N CYS A 98 -5.59 -0.15 -6.61
CA CYS A 98 -5.13 0.97 -5.79
C CYS A 98 -5.61 2.31 -6.33
N ARG A 99 -5.66 3.29 -5.42
CA ARG A 99 -5.88 4.69 -5.71
C ARG A 99 -4.65 5.49 -5.30
N LEU A 100 -4.18 6.36 -6.20
CA LEU A 100 -3.09 7.28 -5.92
C LEU A 100 -3.56 8.39 -4.96
N LEU A 101 -2.89 8.52 -3.80
CA LEU A 101 -3.14 9.59 -2.84
C LEU A 101 -2.04 10.66 -2.89
N TYR A 102 -0.78 10.26 -3.08
CA TYR A 102 0.36 11.16 -3.18
C TYR A 102 1.41 10.62 -4.16
N GLY A 103 2.09 11.55 -4.85
CA GLY A 103 3.15 11.27 -5.80
C GLY A 103 2.70 11.33 -7.27
N PRO A 104 3.64 11.25 -8.22
CA PRO A 104 3.33 11.42 -9.64
C PRO A 104 2.73 10.15 -10.24
N MET A 105 1.74 10.32 -11.14
CA MET A 105 1.09 9.21 -11.86
C MET A 105 2.12 8.31 -12.59
N ARG A 106 3.16 8.92 -13.15
CA ARG A 106 4.27 8.20 -13.79
C ARG A 106 4.93 7.18 -12.86
N ALA A 107 5.19 7.56 -11.60
CA ALA A 107 5.81 6.63 -10.65
C ALA A 107 4.87 5.47 -10.30
N LEU A 108 3.55 5.70 -10.24
CA LEU A 108 2.57 4.61 -10.08
C LEU A 108 2.60 3.65 -11.30
N GLN A 109 2.68 4.17 -12.51
CA GLN A 109 2.81 3.33 -13.72
C GLN A 109 4.09 2.50 -13.71
N GLU A 110 5.22 3.12 -13.33
CA GLU A 110 6.50 2.42 -13.16
C GLU A 110 6.39 1.31 -12.11
N LEU A 111 5.74 1.58 -10.97
CA LEU A 111 5.47 0.59 -9.93
C LEU A 111 4.61 -0.57 -10.43
N LYS A 112 3.55 -0.28 -11.21
CA LYS A 112 2.66 -1.30 -11.79
C LYS A 112 3.42 -2.24 -12.74
N ILE A 113 4.26 -1.67 -13.62
CA ILE A 113 5.09 -2.46 -14.55
C ILE A 113 6.09 -3.32 -13.76
N TYR A 114 6.74 -2.73 -12.76
CA TYR A 114 7.68 -3.43 -11.89
C TYR A 114 7.02 -4.60 -11.14
N ALA A 115 5.87 -4.35 -10.51
CA ALA A 115 5.10 -5.34 -9.77
C ALA A 115 4.67 -6.51 -10.67
N PHE A 116 4.16 -6.20 -11.87
CA PHE A 116 3.78 -7.21 -12.86
C PHE A 116 4.98 -8.09 -13.23
N LYS A 117 6.12 -7.50 -13.60
CA LYS A 117 7.32 -8.25 -13.97
C LYS A 117 7.79 -9.14 -12.81
N ARG A 118 7.93 -8.56 -11.62
CA ARG A 118 8.40 -9.29 -10.43
C ARG A 118 7.47 -10.45 -10.07
N TYR A 119 6.15 -10.28 -10.22
CA TYR A 119 5.19 -11.35 -10.02
C TYR A 119 5.34 -12.49 -11.05
N GLN A 120 5.50 -12.16 -12.35
CA GLN A 120 5.70 -13.18 -13.37
C GLN A 120 6.96 -14.02 -13.10
N ASP A 121 8.06 -13.36 -12.75
CA ASP A 121 9.34 -14.01 -12.44
C ASP A 121 9.20 -14.99 -11.25
N HIS A 122 8.35 -14.66 -10.27
CA HIS A 122 8.15 -15.47 -9.06
C HIS A 122 6.95 -16.42 -9.12
N ARG A 123 6.15 -16.38 -10.19
CA ARG A 123 4.87 -17.10 -10.28
C ARG A 123 5.02 -18.60 -10.05
N ARG A 124 6.12 -19.19 -10.53
CA ARG A 124 6.41 -20.62 -10.33
C ARG A 124 6.69 -20.95 -8.86
N PHE A 125 7.45 -20.11 -8.15
CA PHE A 125 7.74 -20.29 -6.73
C PHE A 125 6.48 -20.18 -5.88
N LEU A 126 5.64 -19.18 -6.16
CA LEU A 126 4.34 -19.01 -5.49
C LEU A 126 3.41 -20.22 -5.71
N ALA A 127 3.42 -20.81 -6.91
CA ALA A 127 2.65 -22.01 -7.19
C ALA A 127 3.15 -23.23 -6.41
N MET A 128 4.47 -23.38 -6.27
CA MET A 128 5.08 -24.45 -5.47
C MET A 128 4.75 -24.30 -3.98
N GLU A 129 4.89 -23.09 -3.43
CA GLU A 129 4.54 -22.76 -2.05
C GLU A 129 3.07 -23.05 -1.75
N ARG A 130 2.16 -22.62 -2.64
CA ARG A 130 0.73 -22.90 -2.52
C ARG A 130 0.44 -24.40 -2.46
N ASN A 131 1.09 -25.20 -3.31
CA ASN A 131 0.89 -26.64 -3.34
C ASN A 131 1.38 -27.28 -2.04
N TYR A 132 2.57 -26.90 -1.57
CA TYR A 132 3.14 -27.39 -0.32
C TYR A 132 2.23 -27.10 0.89
N VAL A 133 1.77 -25.85 1.03
CA VAL A 133 0.88 -25.43 2.12
C VAL A 133 -0.43 -26.21 2.08
N ARG A 134 -1.05 -26.34 0.89
CA ARG A 134 -2.28 -27.12 0.71
C ARG A 134 -2.10 -28.57 1.15
N ASP A 135 -1.00 -29.20 0.78
CA ASP A 135 -0.76 -30.62 1.07
C ASP A 135 -0.48 -30.82 2.57
N LYS A 136 0.20 -29.88 3.23
CA LYS A 136 0.37 -29.87 4.70
C LYS A 136 -0.94 -29.69 5.46
N ILE A 137 -1.79 -28.74 5.04
CA ILE A 137 -3.10 -28.53 5.67
C ILE A 137 -3.96 -29.80 5.56
N ARG A 138 -3.96 -30.45 4.39
CA ARG A 138 -4.69 -31.73 4.19
C ARG A 138 -4.17 -32.86 5.08
N ALA A 139 -2.87 -32.90 5.35
CA ALA A 139 -2.29 -33.91 6.23
C ALA A 139 -2.65 -33.68 7.70
N LEU A 140 -2.81 -32.42 8.13
CA LEU A 140 -3.20 -32.05 9.50
C LEU A 140 -4.72 -32.13 9.75
N ALA A 141 -5.52 -32.11 8.69
CA ALA A 141 -6.97 -32.25 8.76
C ALA A 141 -7.46 -33.72 8.77
N ARG A 142 -6.53 -34.68 8.87
CA ARG A 142 -6.79 -36.11 9.07
C ARG A 142 -6.48 -36.48 10.51
#